data_AF-A0A6M3K4L4-F1
#
_entry.id   AF-A0A6M3K4L4-F1
#
_cell.length_a   1.000
_cell.length_b   1.000
_cell.length_c   1.000
_cell.angle_alpha   90.00
_cell.angle_beta   90.00
_cell.angle_gamma   90.00
#
_symmetry.space_group_name_H-M   'P 1'
#
loop_
_entity.id
_entity.type
_entity.pdbx_description
1 polymer ?
#
loop_
_entity_poly.entity_id
_entity_poly.type
_entity_poly.pdbx_seq_one_letter_code
_entity_poly.pdbx_strand_id
1 'polypeptide(L)'
;MATLAELRQCCEELGIESSALTREDMEGNIRTVFDKRYAKRKAPISADQFSEPLLKFLIKEFDWVLKNKEGQIITLGEYKKLERKED
;
A
#
# COMPACT_ATOMS: atom_id res chain seq x y z
N MET A 1 -4.56 6.74 -8.72
CA MET A 1 -3.44 7.19 -9.58
C MET A 1 -2.18 7.40 -8.75
N ALA A 2 -1.57 6.29 -8.35
CA ALA A 2 -0.14 6.23 -8.08
C ALA A 2 0.62 6.45 -9.40
N THR A 3 1.79 7.05 -9.31
CA THR A 3 2.73 7.22 -10.42
C THR A 3 3.51 5.93 -10.68
N LEU A 4 4.13 5.83 -11.86
CA LEU A 4 4.92 4.66 -12.23
C LEU A 4 6.15 4.48 -11.31
N ALA A 5 6.70 5.59 -10.79
CA ALA A 5 7.75 5.57 -9.78
C ALA A 5 7.27 4.99 -8.44
N GLU A 6 6.08 5.42 -7.96
CA GLU A 6 5.47 4.88 -6.75
C GLU A 6 5.24 3.37 -6.88
N LEU A 7 4.76 2.89 -8.03
CA LEU A 7 4.55 1.45 -8.29
C LEU A 7 5.85 0.65 -8.30
N ARG A 8 6.92 1.17 -8.91
CA ARG A 8 8.23 0.51 -8.87
C ARG A 8 8.79 0.38 -7.46
N GLN A 9 8.64 1.43 -6.65
CA GLN A 9 9.06 1.41 -5.24
C GLN A 9 8.24 0.39 -4.44
N CYS A 10 6.92 0.31 -4.68
CA CYS A 10 6.05 -0.70 -4.08
C CYS A 10 6.49 -2.13 -4.47
N CYS A 11 6.80 -2.35 -5.74
CA CYS A 11 7.31 -3.62 -6.22
C CYS A 11 8.63 -3.98 -5.54
N GLU A 12 9.59 -3.06 -5.46
CA GLU A 12 10.88 -3.29 -4.82
C GLU A 12 10.73 -3.66 -3.33
N GLU A 13 9.89 -2.93 -2.59
CA GLU A 13 9.59 -3.21 -1.17
C GLU A 13 8.95 -4.60 -0.97
N LEU A 14 8.11 -5.03 -1.91
CA LEU A 14 7.47 -6.34 -1.89
C LEU A 14 8.35 -7.47 -2.47
N GLY A 15 9.52 -7.15 -3.01
CA GLY A 15 10.41 -8.09 -3.68
C GLY A 15 9.90 -8.57 -5.05
N ILE A 16 9.12 -7.73 -5.74
CA ILE A 16 8.56 -7.96 -7.07
C ILE A 16 9.51 -7.36 -8.11
N GLU A 17 9.93 -8.16 -9.07
CA GLU A 17 10.76 -7.68 -10.19
C GLU A 17 9.92 -6.85 -11.16
N SER A 18 10.08 -5.53 -11.14
CA SER A 18 9.27 -4.58 -11.92
C SER A 18 9.89 -4.14 -13.25
N SER A 19 11.10 -4.61 -13.58
CA SER A 19 11.87 -4.13 -14.75
C SER A 19 11.19 -4.38 -16.10
N ALA A 20 10.40 -5.45 -16.22
CA ALA A 20 9.69 -5.82 -17.45
C ALA A 20 8.17 -5.74 -17.33
N LEU A 21 7.64 -5.29 -16.19
CA LEU A 21 6.20 -5.26 -15.94
C LEU A 21 5.59 -3.95 -16.46
N THR A 22 4.40 -4.06 -17.04
CA THR A 22 3.57 -2.88 -17.35
C THR A 22 2.96 -2.33 -16.06
N ARG A 23 2.39 -1.12 -16.12
CA ARG A 23 1.70 -0.52 -14.97
C ARG A 23 0.64 -1.46 -14.39
N GLU A 24 -0.24 -1.98 -15.25
CA GLU A 24 -1.33 -2.86 -14.84
C GLU A 24 -0.80 -4.18 -14.23
N ASP A 25 0.28 -4.72 -14.80
CA ASP A 25 0.96 -5.89 -14.23
C ASP A 25 1.56 -5.59 -12.85
N MET A 26 2.22 -4.44 -12.67
CA MET A 26 2.75 -4.04 -11.36
C MET A 26 1.61 -3.95 -10.34
N GLU A 27 0.51 -3.29 -10.70
CA GLU A 27 -0.67 -3.13 -9.86
C GLU A 27 -1.26 -4.48 -9.44
N GLY A 28 -1.41 -5.41 -10.41
CA GLY A 28 -1.90 -6.77 -10.18
C GLY A 28 -0.95 -7.63 -9.34
N ASN A 29 0.36 -7.53 -9.56
CA ASN A 29 1.36 -8.28 -8.79
C ASN A 29 1.44 -7.78 -7.35
N ILE A 30 1.47 -6.46 -7.14
CA ILE A 30 1.42 -5.84 -5.80
C ILE A 30 0.20 -6.37 -5.06
N ARG A 31 -0.99 -6.28 -5.67
CA ARG A 31 -2.23 -6.82 -5.08
C ARG A 31 -2.10 -8.29 -4.75
N THR A 32 -1.62 -9.12 -5.66
CA THR A 32 -1.53 -10.58 -5.48
C THR A 32 -0.58 -10.95 -4.35
N VAL A 33 0.58 -10.30 -4.27
CA VAL A 33 1.55 -10.52 -3.19
C VAL A 33 0.98 -10.07 -1.85
N PHE A 34 0.32 -8.91 -1.84
CA PHE A 34 -0.30 -8.36 -0.64
C PHE A 34 -1.46 -9.25 -0.15
N ASP A 35 -2.35 -9.64 -1.05
CA ASP A 35 -3.46 -10.56 -0.78
C ASP A 35 -2.94 -11.91 -0.28
N LYS A 36 -1.92 -12.48 -0.93
CA LYS A 36 -1.32 -13.74 -0.50
C LYS A 36 -0.70 -13.66 0.90
N ARG A 37 -0.04 -12.53 1.25
CA ARG A 37 0.56 -12.33 2.58
C ARG A 37 -0.47 -11.99 3.66
N TYR A 38 -1.50 -11.23 3.32
CA TYR A 38 -2.36 -10.57 4.29
C TYR A 38 -3.85 -10.87 4.18
N ALA A 39 -4.38 -11.35 3.05
CA ALA A 39 -5.81 -11.74 2.95
C ALA A 39 -6.15 -12.94 3.83
N LYS A 40 -5.17 -13.80 4.14
CA LYS A 40 -5.35 -14.85 5.16
C LYS A 40 -5.32 -14.34 6.60
N ARG A 41 -4.88 -13.10 6.84
CA ARG A 41 -4.91 -12.52 8.18
C ARG A 41 -6.31 -11.97 8.44
N LYS A 42 -6.97 -12.52 9.47
CA LYS A 42 -8.13 -11.86 10.09
C LYS A 42 -7.74 -10.55 10.80
N ALA A 43 -6.44 -10.33 11.00
CA ALA A 43 -5.92 -9.16 11.66
C ALA A 43 -5.72 -8.02 10.64
N PRO A 44 -6.12 -6.80 11.00
CA PRO A 44 -5.84 -5.60 10.23
C PRO A 44 -4.34 -5.39 10.09
N ILE A 45 -3.95 -4.85 8.94
CA ILE A 45 -2.54 -4.67 8.58
C ILE A 45 -2.04 -3.35 9.16
N SER A 46 -0.91 -3.38 9.86
CA SER A 46 -0.28 -2.17 10.38
C SER A 46 0.31 -1.34 9.24
N ALA A 47 -0.20 -0.13 9.04
CA ALA A 47 0.26 0.79 8.02
C ALA A 47 1.74 1.19 8.20
N ASP A 48 2.21 1.21 9.44
CA ASP A 48 3.61 1.47 9.84
C ASP A 48 4.64 0.52 9.19
N GLN A 49 4.19 -0.60 8.62
CA GLN A 49 5.08 -1.61 8.03
C GLN A 49 5.38 -1.38 6.55
N PHE A 50 4.77 -0.39 5.92
CA PHE A 50 4.88 -0.17 4.47
C PHE A 50 5.19 1.28 4.17
N SER A 51 5.81 1.49 3.00
CA SER A 51 6.01 2.82 2.45
C SER A 51 4.70 3.54 2.19
N GLU A 52 4.74 4.85 2.41
CA GLU A 52 3.71 5.83 2.05
C GLU A 52 3.02 5.58 0.69
N PRO A 53 3.77 5.44 -0.43
CA PRO A 53 3.17 5.16 -1.73
C PRO A 53 2.41 3.83 -1.80
N LEU A 54 2.85 2.80 -1.09
CA LEU A 54 2.19 1.50 -1.07
C LEU A 54 0.86 1.58 -0.32
N LEU A 55 0.84 2.24 0.84
CA LEU A 55 -0.38 2.47 1.60
C LEU A 55 -1.42 3.23 0.77
N LYS A 56 -0.99 4.34 0.17
CA LYS A 56 -1.83 5.17 -0.69
C LYS A 56 -2.36 4.38 -1.88
N PHE A 57 -1.54 3.53 -2.48
CA PHE A 57 -1.94 2.67 -3.59
C PHE A 57 -2.99 1.63 -3.17
N LEU A 58 -2.75 0.91 -2.06
CA LEU A 58 -3.65 -0.10 -1.53
C LEU A 58 -5.01 0.47 -1.09
N ILE A 59 -5.02 1.64 -0.44
CA ILE A 59 -6.25 2.30 0.00
C ILE A 59 -7.01 2.84 -1.23
N LYS A 60 -6.31 3.49 -2.17
CA LYS A 60 -6.95 4.22 -3.28
C LYS A 60 -7.45 3.31 -4.39
N GLU A 61 -6.72 2.25 -4.70
CA GLU A 61 -6.99 1.39 -5.85
C GLU A 61 -7.66 0.07 -5.44
N PHE A 62 -7.49 -0.36 -4.18
CA PHE A 62 -7.92 -1.69 -3.73
C PHE A 62 -8.78 -1.71 -2.46
N ASP A 63 -9.17 -0.54 -1.92
CA ASP A 63 -10.05 -0.39 -0.74
C ASP A 63 -9.58 -1.20 0.50
N TRP A 64 -8.27 -1.37 0.66
CA TRP A 64 -7.73 -2.13 1.79
C TRP A 64 -7.90 -1.39 3.12
N VAL A 65 -8.31 -2.16 4.14
CA VAL A 65 -8.45 -1.67 5.52
C VAL A 65 -7.12 -1.83 6.25
N LEU A 66 -6.39 -0.73 6.36
CA LEU A 66 -5.14 -0.64 7.09
C LEU A 66 -5.38 -0.02 8.48
N LYS A 67 -4.56 -0.35 9.48
CA LYS A 67 -4.62 0.25 10.81
C LYS A 67 -3.31 0.90 11.23
N ASN A 68 -3.37 2.00 11.96
CA ASN A 68 -2.18 2.57 12.60
C ASN A 68 -1.80 1.77 13.86
N LYS A 69 -0.67 2.13 14.50
CA LYS A 69 -0.24 1.56 15.79
C LYS A 69 -1.29 1.68 16.90
N GLU A 70 -2.20 2.65 16.80
CA GLU A 70 -3.29 2.87 17.74
C GLU A 70 -4.53 2.02 17.45
N GLY A 71 -4.51 1.20 16.38
CA GLY A 71 -5.63 0.36 15.99
C GLY A 71 -6.77 1.11 15.30
N GLN A 72 -6.53 2.35 14.86
CA GLN A 72 -7.47 3.14 14.06
C GLN A 72 -7.34 2.79 12.58
N ILE A 73 -8.47 2.66 11.90
CA ILE A 73 -8.50 2.39 10.46
C ILE A 73 -8.03 3.64 9.71
N ILE A 74 -6.94 3.50 8.96
CA ILE A 74 -6.41 4.59 8.15
C ILE A 74 -7.07 4.53 6.79
N THR A 75 -7.91 5.52 6.52
CA THR A 75 -8.47 5.77 5.19
C THR A 75 -7.65 6.86 4.49
N LEU A 76 -7.87 7.05 3.19
CA LEU A 76 -7.13 8.03 2.39
C LEU A 76 -7.22 9.46 2.97
N GLY A 77 -8.35 9.77 3.60
CA GLY A 77 -8.60 11.06 4.26
C GLY A 77 -7.83 11.23 5.57
N GLU A 78 -7.70 10.17 6.36
CA GLU A 78 -6.92 10.17 7.60
C GLU A 78 -5.41 10.12 7.32
N TYR A 79 -5.00 9.40 6.27
CA TYR A 79 -3.62 9.38 5.80
C TYR A 79 -3.12 10.79 5.43
N LYS A 80 -3.91 11.56 4.67
CA LYS A 80 -3.61 12.96 4.34
C LYS A 80 -3.50 13.89 5.56
N LYS A 81 -4.08 13.51 6.71
CA LYS A 81 -3.95 14.27 7.96
C LYS A 81 -2.66 13.91 8.72
N LEU A 82 -2.15 12.67 8.56
CA LEU A 82 -0.87 12.24 9.10
C LEU A 82 0.31 12.96 8.43
N GLU A 83 0.28 13.12 7.10
CA GLU A 83 1.30 13.90 6.36
C GLU A 83 1.32 15.41 6.74
N ARG A 84 0.25 15.94 7.36
CA ARG A 84 0.15 17.36 7.74
C ARG A 84 0.57 17.68 9.17
N LYS A 85 1.17 16.73 9.90
CA LYS A 85 1.66 16.94 11.27
C LYS A 85 3.17 17.23 11.35
N GLU A 86 3.77 17.68 10.26
CA GLU A 86 5.03 18.43 10.27
C GLU A 86 4.72 19.89 9.89
N ASP A 87 4.41 20.71 10.90
CA ASP A 87 4.49 22.18 10.84
C ASP A 87 5.20 22.64 12.12
#